data_AF-A0AAX2UM93-F1
#
_entry.id   AF-A0AAX2UM93-F1
#
_cell.length_a   1.000
_cell.length_b   1.000
_cell.length_c   1.000
_cell.angle_alpha   90.00
_cell.angle_beta   90.00
_cell.angle_gamma   90.00
#
_symmetry.space_group_name_H-M   'P 1'
#
loop_
_entity.id
_entity.type
_entity.pdbx_description
1 polymer ?
#
loop_
_entity_poly.entity_id
_entity_poly.type
_entity_poly.pdbx_seq_one_letter_code
_entity_poly.pdbx_strand_id
1 'polypeptide(L)'
;MMKCLKMFLKRLLKRETDRGVAMMKFVVLLVCVLSFGFANECEEKILKLEDELKYAKKYDNAFKARDLENAIATLKTKCKENPNYYKEVLQTKQDKQKQIEALEEDIEKLSDNQDSMPKAEYKFKKEKLKAQKDILKDELKALELY
;
A
#
# COMPACT_ATOMS: atom_id res chain seq x y z
N MET A 1 40.27 -36.85 50.13
CA MET A 1 40.49 -36.03 48.92
C MET A 1 39.66 -36.44 47.69
N MET A 2 38.47 -37.07 47.83
CA MET A 2 37.65 -37.50 46.66
C MET A 2 36.29 -36.79 46.50
N LYS A 3 35.86 -35.97 47.47
CA LYS A 3 34.56 -35.27 47.41
C LYS A 3 34.61 -33.93 46.64
N CYS A 4 35.76 -33.23 46.62
CA CYS A 4 35.90 -31.97 45.86
C CYS A 4 36.01 -32.19 44.35
N LEU A 5 36.66 -33.26 43.88
CA LEU A 5 36.87 -33.51 42.45
C LEU A 5 35.57 -33.87 41.72
N LYS A 6 34.68 -34.65 42.36
CA LYS A 6 33.34 -34.97 41.83
C LYS A 6 32.44 -33.73 41.75
N MET A 7 32.63 -32.74 42.62
CA MET A 7 31.85 -31.49 42.59
C MET A 7 32.37 -30.52 41.50
N PHE A 8 33.67 -30.54 41.22
CA PHE A 8 34.29 -29.75 40.14
C PHE A 8 33.96 -30.28 38.74
N LEU A 9 34.01 -31.60 38.52
CA LEU A 9 33.61 -32.20 37.23
C LEU A 9 32.11 -32.04 36.95
N LYS A 10 31.25 -32.12 37.98
CA LYS A 10 29.80 -31.89 37.82
C LYS A 10 29.47 -30.43 37.50
N ARG A 11 30.29 -29.47 37.97
CA ARG A 11 30.19 -28.05 37.59
C ARG A 11 30.76 -27.73 36.20
N LEU A 12 31.71 -28.51 35.68
CA LEU A 12 32.26 -28.33 34.34
C LEU A 12 31.31 -28.86 33.26
N LEU A 13 30.70 -30.04 33.46
CA LEU A 13 29.69 -30.59 32.55
C LEU A 13 28.39 -29.76 32.50
N LYS A 14 27.98 -29.15 33.62
CA LYS A 14 26.83 -28.22 33.67
C LYS A 14 27.10 -26.90 32.91
N ARG A 15 28.37 -26.46 32.84
CA ARG A 15 28.78 -25.21 32.18
C ARG A 15 28.82 -25.31 30.65
N GLU A 16 28.80 -26.52 30.08
CA GLU A 16 28.62 -26.74 28.64
C GLU A 16 27.16 -26.81 28.22
N THR A 17 26.27 -27.31 29.08
CA THR A 17 24.83 -27.40 28.77
C THR A 17 24.08 -26.07 28.96
N ASP A 18 24.53 -25.20 29.87
CA ASP A 18 23.88 -23.89 30.08
C ASP A 18 24.24 -22.83 29.02
N ARG A 19 25.38 -22.97 28.32
CA ARG A 19 25.76 -22.07 27.20
C ARG A 19 24.89 -22.27 25.95
N GLY A 20 24.41 -23.49 25.71
CA GLY A 20 23.50 -23.78 24.59
C GLY A 20 22.06 -23.30 24.83
N VAL A 21 21.54 -23.46 26.06
CA VAL A 21 20.14 -23.13 26.37
C VAL A 21 19.92 -21.62 26.54
N ALA A 22 20.90 -20.88 27.07
CA ALA A 22 20.81 -19.42 27.18
C ALA A 22 20.92 -18.72 25.81
N MET A 23 21.82 -19.18 24.93
CA MET A 23 21.94 -18.67 23.56
C MET A 23 20.69 -18.98 22.74
N MET A 24 20.07 -20.16 22.90
CA MET A 24 18.84 -20.51 22.17
C MET A 24 17.61 -19.71 22.66
N LYS A 25 17.54 -19.36 23.95
CA LYS A 25 16.49 -18.47 24.49
C LYS A 25 16.67 -17.01 24.08
N PHE A 26 17.91 -16.52 24.00
CA PHE A 26 18.21 -15.18 23.49
C PHE A 26 17.96 -15.08 21.98
N VAL A 27 18.27 -16.12 21.20
CA VAL A 27 18.00 -16.16 19.76
C VAL A 27 16.50 -16.20 19.46
N VAL A 28 15.69 -16.94 20.23
CA VAL A 28 14.22 -16.94 20.08
C VAL A 28 13.60 -15.57 20.41
N LEU A 29 14.17 -14.85 21.38
CA LEU A 29 13.70 -13.52 21.76
C LEU A 29 14.16 -12.43 20.77
N LEU A 30 15.34 -12.59 20.14
CA LEU A 30 15.84 -11.71 19.07
C LEU A 30 15.10 -11.90 17.74
N VAL A 31 14.63 -13.10 17.42
CA VAL A 31 13.84 -13.36 16.21
C VAL A 31 12.43 -12.73 16.28
N CYS A 32 11.87 -12.56 17.48
CA CYS A 32 10.58 -11.86 17.65
C CYS A 32 10.67 -10.35 17.39
N VAL A 33 11.84 -9.72 17.60
CA VAL A 33 12.01 -8.27 17.40
C VAL A 33 12.31 -7.91 15.95
N LEU A 34 12.74 -8.88 15.12
CA LEU A 34 12.90 -8.68 13.67
C LEU A 34 11.57 -8.67 12.90
N SER A 35 10.45 -8.95 13.58
CA SER A 35 9.12 -8.57 13.10
C SER A 35 8.80 -7.11 13.40
N PHE A 36 9.76 -6.21 13.19
CA PHE A 36 9.42 -4.86 12.75
C PHE A 36 8.74 -5.03 11.40
N GLY A 37 7.43 -5.25 11.44
CA GLY A 37 6.57 -5.06 10.28
C GLY A 37 6.93 -3.69 9.74
N PHE A 38 7.47 -3.65 8.53
CA PHE A 38 7.46 -2.43 7.74
C PHE A 38 6.02 -1.97 7.82
N ALA A 39 5.75 -0.90 8.58
CA ALA A 39 4.43 -0.31 8.68
C ALA A 39 4.06 0.05 7.25
N ASN A 40 3.29 -0.84 6.65
CA ASN A 40 3.12 -0.85 5.22
C ASN A 40 2.04 0.19 4.93
N GLU A 41 2.18 1.01 3.89
CA GLU A 41 1.18 2.04 3.55
C GLU A 41 -0.24 1.42 3.42
N CYS A 42 -0.28 0.15 3.03
CA CYS A 42 -1.46 -0.73 3.08
C CYS A 42 -2.10 -0.87 4.47
N GLU A 43 -1.32 -1.16 5.53
CA GLU A 43 -1.84 -1.34 6.89
C GLU A 43 -2.39 -0.02 7.45
N GLU A 44 -1.68 1.08 7.22
CA GLU A 44 -2.15 2.41 7.63
C GLU A 44 -3.48 2.77 6.95
N LYS A 45 -3.62 2.46 5.66
CA LYS A 45 -4.87 2.69 4.92
C LYS A 45 -6.00 1.81 5.43
N ILE A 46 -5.73 0.54 5.71
CA ILE A 46 -6.72 -0.38 6.28
C ILE A 46 -7.22 0.12 7.64
N LEU A 47 -6.32 0.58 8.51
CA LEU A 47 -6.69 1.13 9.83
C LEU A 47 -7.60 2.36 9.70
N LYS A 48 -7.29 3.28 8.78
CA LYS A 48 -8.12 4.45 8.49
C LYS A 48 -9.54 4.05 8.04
N LEU A 49 -9.64 3.07 7.13
CA LEU A 49 -10.94 2.56 6.68
C LEU A 49 -11.70 1.84 7.79
N GLU A 50 -11.02 1.11 8.68
CA GLU A 50 -11.64 0.47 9.83
C GLU A 50 -12.21 1.49 10.83
N ASP A 51 -11.56 2.65 11.01
CA ASP A 51 -12.10 3.74 11.82
C ASP A 51 -13.30 4.43 11.15
N GLU A 52 -13.26 4.63 9.83
CA GLU A 52 -14.42 5.11 9.06
C GLU A 52 -15.59 4.12 9.13
N LEU A 53 -15.31 2.82 9.15
CA LEU A 53 -16.33 1.77 9.31
C LEU A 53 -16.99 1.87 10.68
N LYS A 54 -16.20 2.01 11.76
CA LYS A 54 -16.73 2.20 13.11
C LYS A 54 -17.63 3.43 13.17
N TYR A 55 -17.21 4.52 12.53
CA TYR A 55 -18.04 5.72 12.40
C TYR A 55 -19.34 5.42 11.63
N ALA A 56 -19.27 4.81 10.45
CA ALA A 56 -20.45 4.48 9.65
C ALA A 56 -21.46 3.61 10.42
N LYS A 57 -20.97 2.60 11.16
CA LYS A 57 -21.79 1.74 12.04
C LYS A 57 -22.42 2.52 13.19
N LYS A 58 -21.68 3.46 13.79
CA LYS A 58 -22.19 4.30 14.89
C LYS A 58 -23.36 5.20 14.46
N TYR A 59 -23.36 5.67 13.22
CA TYR A 59 -24.39 6.55 12.66
C TYR A 59 -25.41 5.81 11.77
N ASP A 60 -25.52 4.48 11.92
CA ASP A 60 -26.48 3.60 11.22
C ASP A 60 -26.48 3.73 9.68
N ASN A 61 -25.32 4.05 9.10
CA ASN A 61 -25.14 4.14 7.66
C ASN A 61 -24.81 2.76 7.07
N ALA A 62 -25.82 1.89 7.00
CA ALA A 62 -25.65 0.49 6.58
C ALA A 62 -24.99 0.32 5.20
N PHE A 63 -25.36 1.16 4.22
CA PHE A 63 -24.75 1.12 2.88
C PHE A 63 -23.26 1.45 2.92
N LYS A 64 -22.91 2.57 3.55
CA LYS A 64 -21.51 3.00 3.70
C LYS A 64 -20.69 1.98 4.50
N ALA A 65 -21.27 1.40 5.55
CA ALA A 65 -20.58 0.36 6.33
C ALA A 65 -20.28 -0.88 5.48
N ARG A 66 -21.24 -1.33 4.65
CA ARG A 66 -21.04 -2.47 3.75
C ARG A 66 -19.96 -2.18 2.69
N ASP A 67 -19.97 -0.99 2.11
CA ASP A 67 -18.97 -0.59 1.11
C ASP A 67 -17.56 -0.54 1.71
N LEU A 68 -17.43 0.02 2.92
CA LEU A 68 -16.17 0.05 3.66
C LEU A 68 -15.69 -1.36 4.03
N GLU A 69 -16.58 -2.27 4.45
CA GLU A 69 -16.25 -3.68 4.72
C GLU A 69 -15.68 -4.38 3.48
N ASN A 70 -16.32 -4.19 2.32
CA ASN A 70 -15.83 -4.74 1.06
C ASN A 70 -14.46 -4.16 0.69
N ALA A 71 -14.31 -2.84 0.77
CA ALA A 71 -13.04 -2.17 0.45
C ALA A 71 -11.89 -2.66 1.34
N ILE A 72 -12.14 -2.80 2.66
CA ILE A 72 -11.16 -3.34 3.61
C ILE A 72 -10.78 -4.78 3.24
N ALA A 73 -11.75 -5.64 2.91
CA ALA A 73 -11.50 -7.03 2.55
C ALA A 73 -10.67 -7.15 1.25
N THR A 74 -11.00 -6.35 0.24
CA THR A 74 -10.27 -6.29 -1.02
C THR A 74 -8.84 -5.78 -0.82
N LEU A 75 -8.66 -4.67 -0.09
CA LEU A 75 -7.32 -4.15 0.22
C LEU A 75 -6.49 -5.14 1.03
N LYS A 76 -7.06 -5.81 2.05
CA LYS A 76 -6.36 -6.86 2.80
C LYS A 76 -5.86 -7.98 1.89
N THR A 77 -6.66 -8.38 0.90
CA THR A 77 -6.29 -9.44 -0.05
C THR A 77 -5.18 -8.96 -0.98
N LYS A 78 -5.34 -7.78 -1.60
CA LYS A 78 -4.37 -7.21 -2.54
C LYS A 78 -3.04 -6.86 -1.88
N CYS A 79 -3.08 -6.30 -0.68
CA CYS A 79 -1.88 -5.98 0.08
C CYS A 79 -1.15 -7.23 0.62
N LYS A 80 -1.86 -8.35 0.81
CA LYS A 80 -1.24 -9.64 1.13
C LYS A 80 -0.51 -10.23 -0.08
N GLU A 81 -1.07 -10.07 -1.28
CA GLU A 81 -0.46 -10.50 -2.54
C GLU A 81 0.75 -9.62 -2.92
N ASN A 82 0.60 -8.31 -2.81
CA ASN A 82 1.66 -7.33 -3.07
C ASN A 82 1.69 -6.29 -1.93
N PRO A 83 2.72 -6.31 -1.06
CA PRO A 83 2.90 -5.31 0.00
C PRO A 83 2.90 -3.87 -0.51
N ASN A 84 3.36 -3.61 -1.73
CA ASN A 84 3.44 -2.28 -2.32
C ASN A 84 2.20 -1.89 -3.15
N TYR A 85 1.15 -2.72 -3.16
CA TYR A 85 -0.04 -2.52 -4.00
C TYR A 85 -0.63 -1.11 -3.87
N TYR A 86 -0.86 -0.65 -2.63
CA TYR A 86 -1.47 0.66 -2.40
C TYR A 86 -0.57 1.81 -2.88
N LYS A 87 0.75 1.66 -2.72
CA LYS A 87 1.73 2.64 -3.21
C LYS A 87 1.73 2.73 -4.73
N GLU A 88 1.69 1.60 -5.42
CA GLU A 88 1.60 1.53 -6.88
C GLU A 88 0.29 2.16 -7.39
N VAL A 89 -0.83 1.90 -6.70
CA VAL A 89 -2.13 2.54 -7.01
C VAL A 89 -2.03 4.05 -6.85
N LEU A 90 -1.42 4.55 -5.76
CA LEU A 90 -1.22 5.99 -5.55
C LEU A 90 -0.34 6.63 -6.63
N GLN A 91 0.76 5.98 -7.00
CA GLN A 91 1.63 6.45 -8.08
C GLN A 91 0.88 6.49 -9.41
N THR A 92 0.14 5.43 -9.72
CA THR A 92 -0.68 5.35 -10.94
C THR A 92 -1.74 6.45 -10.97
N LYS A 93 -2.39 6.75 -9.84
CA LYS A 93 -3.34 7.86 -9.73
C LYS A 93 -2.66 9.21 -10.02
N GLN A 94 -1.51 9.45 -9.42
CA GLN A 94 -0.74 10.69 -9.64
C GLN A 94 -0.28 10.83 -11.10
N ASP A 95 0.18 9.75 -11.71
CA ASP A 95 0.67 9.78 -13.09
C ASP A 95 -0.48 10.00 -14.08
N LYS A 96 -1.64 9.35 -13.88
CA LYS A 96 -2.84 9.60 -14.69
C LYS A 96 -3.35 11.04 -14.53
N GLN A 97 -3.32 11.57 -13.30
CA GLN A 97 -3.69 12.96 -13.05
C GLN A 97 -2.77 13.93 -13.81
N LYS A 98 -1.45 13.73 -13.78
CA LYS A 98 -0.50 14.52 -14.57
C LYS A 98 -0.73 14.39 -16.08
N GLN A 99 -1.08 13.20 -16.56
CA GLN A 99 -1.40 12.99 -17.99
C GLN A 99 -2.68 13.74 -18.40
N ILE A 100 -3.70 13.79 -17.53
CA ILE A 100 -4.91 14.57 -17.76
C ILE A 100 -4.57 16.07 -17.83
N GLU A 101 -3.74 16.57 -16.93
CA GLU A 101 -3.29 17.96 -16.90
C GLU A 101 -2.47 18.31 -18.16
N ALA A 102 -1.56 17.44 -18.58
CA ALA A 102 -0.80 17.63 -19.82
C ALA A 102 -1.72 17.66 -21.06
N LEU A 103 -2.73 16.79 -21.12
CA LEU A 103 -3.72 16.82 -22.20
C LEU A 103 -4.61 18.07 -22.16
N GLU A 104 -4.91 18.61 -20.97
CA GLU A 104 -5.60 19.89 -20.83
C GLU A 104 -4.76 21.04 -21.38
N GLU A 105 -3.46 21.08 -21.05
CA GLU A 105 -2.52 22.05 -21.59
C GLU A 105 -2.36 21.93 -23.11
N ASP A 106 -2.31 20.71 -23.65
CA ASP A 106 -2.26 20.48 -25.09
C ASP A 106 -3.54 20.94 -25.81
N ILE A 107 -4.70 20.77 -25.18
CA ILE A 107 -5.98 21.29 -25.70
C ILE A 107 -5.99 22.82 -25.70
N GLU A 108 -5.43 23.45 -24.67
CA GLU A 108 -5.31 24.91 -24.55
C GLU A 108 -4.36 25.47 -25.61
N LYS A 109 -3.14 24.92 -25.72
CA LYS A 109 -2.17 25.25 -26.78
C LYS A 109 -2.75 25.05 -28.17
N LEU A 110 -3.54 24.00 -28.38
CA LEU A 110 -4.22 23.78 -29.66
C LEU A 110 -5.25 24.87 -29.94
N SER A 111 -5.96 25.34 -28.90
CA SER A 111 -6.92 26.44 -28.97
C SER A 111 -6.26 27.76 -29.33
N ASP A 112 -5.10 28.07 -28.73
CA ASP A 112 -4.34 29.29 -29.02
C ASP A 112 -3.82 29.32 -30.46
N ASN A 113 -3.48 28.15 -31.00
CA ASN A 113 -2.98 27.99 -32.36
C ASN A 113 -4.09 27.72 -33.40
N GLN A 114 -5.37 27.90 -33.06
CA GLN A 114 -6.49 27.56 -33.93
C GLN A 114 -6.40 28.23 -35.31
N ASP A 115 -5.98 29.50 -35.36
CA ASP A 115 -5.92 30.28 -36.60
C ASP A 115 -4.75 29.87 -37.51
N SER A 116 -3.79 29.10 -36.98
CA SER A 116 -2.63 28.60 -37.72
C SER A 116 -2.91 27.31 -38.51
N MET A 117 -4.10 26.72 -38.38
CA MET A 117 -4.43 25.42 -38.99
C MET A 117 -5.83 25.35 -39.62
N PRO A 118 -6.05 24.44 -40.59
CA PRO A 118 -7.37 24.22 -41.16
C PRO A 118 -8.38 23.78 -40.10
N LYS A 119 -9.61 24.32 -40.15
CA LYS A 119 -10.70 24.02 -39.20
C LYS A 119 -10.97 22.52 -39.01
N ALA A 120 -10.87 21.73 -40.09
CA ALA A 120 -11.06 20.29 -40.04
C ALA A 120 -9.96 19.58 -39.23
N GLU A 121 -8.70 20.00 -39.40
CA GLU A 121 -7.56 19.47 -38.68
C GLU A 121 -7.62 19.85 -37.19
N TYR A 122 -7.98 21.10 -36.88
CA TYR A 122 -8.21 21.56 -35.51
C TYR A 122 -9.25 20.70 -34.80
N LYS A 123 -10.43 20.52 -35.44
CA LYS A 123 -11.53 19.75 -34.86
C LYS A 123 -11.11 18.31 -34.57
N PHE A 124 -10.44 17.67 -35.52
CA PHE A 124 -9.98 16.28 -35.38
C PHE A 124 -8.97 16.14 -34.22
N LYS A 125 -7.96 17.01 -34.14
CA LYS A 125 -6.97 16.99 -33.04
C LYS A 125 -7.62 17.23 -31.69
N LYS A 126 -8.53 18.20 -31.60
CA LYS A 126 -9.25 18.53 -30.36
C LYS A 126 -10.12 17.38 -29.88
N GLU A 127 -10.86 16.73 -30.76
CA GLU A 127 -11.69 15.56 -30.42
C GLU A 127 -10.82 14.38 -29.97
N LYS A 128 -9.68 14.14 -30.65
CA LYS A 128 -8.74 13.08 -30.28
C LYS A 128 -8.12 13.31 -28.88
N LEU A 129 -7.73 14.53 -28.55
CA LEU A 129 -7.18 14.87 -27.23
C LEU A 129 -8.25 14.76 -26.13
N LYS A 130 -9.47 15.23 -26.41
CA LYS A 130 -10.62 15.07 -25.49
C LYS A 130 -10.93 13.60 -25.23
N ALA A 131 -10.98 12.78 -26.26
CA ALA A 131 -11.25 11.35 -26.11
C ALA A 131 -10.19 10.65 -25.24
N GLN A 132 -8.90 10.96 -25.45
CA GLN A 132 -7.82 10.42 -24.61
C GLN A 132 -7.96 10.87 -23.15
N LYS A 133 -8.29 12.13 -22.94
CA LYS A 133 -8.53 12.68 -21.60
C LYS A 133 -9.70 11.99 -20.91
N ASP A 134 -10.80 11.76 -21.62
CA ASP A 134 -11.99 11.10 -21.06
C ASP A 134 -11.70 9.65 -20.69
N ILE A 135 -10.95 8.91 -21.52
CA ILE A 135 -10.47 7.56 -21.21
C ILE A 135 -9.64 7.56 -19.92
N LEU A 136 -8.66 8.46 -19.80
CA LEU A 136 -7.82 8.55 -18.60
C LEU A 136 -8.62 8.93 -17.36
N LYS A 137 -9.64 9.79 -17.49
CA LYS A 137 -10.54 10.13 -16.39
C LYS A 137 -11.36 8.93 -15.92
N ASP A 138 -11.84 8.10 -16.84
CA ASP A 138 -12.60 6.92 -16.47
C ASP A 138 -11.70 5.84 -15.83
N GLU A 139 -10.47 5.68 -16.31
CA GLU A 139 -9.46 4.84 -15.65
C GLU A 139 -9.09 5.34 -14.25
N LEU A 140 -9.00 6.66 -14.06
CA LEU A 140 -8.73 7.25 -12.76
C LEU A 140 -9.88 7.00 -11.77
N LYS A 141 -11.14 7.17 -12.20
CA LYS A 141 -12.32 6.84 -11.39
C LYS A 141 -12.36 5.36 -11.00
N ALA A 142 -11.99 4.46 -11.92
CA ALA A 142 -11.93 3.04 -11.63
C ALA A 142 -10.87 2.72 -10.55
N LEU A 143 -9.78 3.49 -10.51
CA LEU A 143 -8.76 3.37 -9.47
C LEU A 143 -9.17 4.02 -8.15
N GLU A 144 -10.05 5.02 -8.13
CA GLU A 144 -10.58 5.62 -6.88
C GLU A 144 -11.40 4.64 -6.03
N LEU A 145 -11.90 3.56 -6.65
CA LEU A 145 -12.59 2.47 -5.96
C LEU A 145 -11.65 1.59 -5.11
N TYR A 146 -10.33 1.79 -5.20
CA TYR A 146 -9.28 1.07 -4.47
C TYR A 146 -8.37 2.05 -3.71
#